data_AF-A0A9D8KSE7-F1
#
_entry.id   AF-A0A9D8KSE7-F1
#
_cell.length_a   1.000
_cell.length_b   1.000
_cell.length_c   1.000
_cell.angle_alpha   90.00
_cell.angle_beta   90.00
_cell.angle_gamma   90.00
#
_symmetry.space_group_name_H-M   'P 1'
#
loop_
_entity.id
_entity.type
_entity.pdbx_description
1 polymer ?
#
loop_
_entity_poly.entity_id
_entity_poly.type
_entity_poly.pdbx_seq_one_letter_code
_entity_poly.pdbx_strand_id
1 'polypeptide(L)'
;MGKIVDGGLATMQRELPNMIAAFRASRPQAIRPGDLEGQLASEGGQTACHNGATDGARVVLRGDQNDSVCWGNLQRRLLRTSGQRSTMEANGMTGPCCQRLFVALLAASSALPLYAYDPLNRVEYLAKIKEAKAYYDEKCEKVAGIRIHRTVPDIEGLLLLKIRPERRSRELADPMWPGAAFGREATGDSYITSFLGYEYRASKNGEMSPWRGYIGTTRNPGGLPGYRWVEVIDEKDGQRYRYSGSVKAAGKKNPDAYRAELENDPAYDMNTYRWSLDKIPSPSKTSPRYAVTFEDHVIPDERALWVASSTVKVLDLKTHEVLGEMTRYAISYIHAPHHSMPWLNHSICPTMQMTGDLDSSRKFVDQILIPMKEK
;
A
#
# COMPACT_ATOMS: atom_id res chain seq x y z
N MET A 1 1.40 72.34 -9.12
CA MET A 1 2.73 72.20 -8.48
C MET A 1 2.53 71.79 -7.03
N GLY A 2 2.79 70.53 -6.67
CA GLY A 2 2.62 70.01 -5.31
C GLY A 2 3.67 68.94 -5.02
N LYS A 3 4.39 69.13 -3.91
CA LYS A 3 5.66 68.48 -3.53
C LYS A 3 5.49 67.05 -3.00
N ILE A 4 6.49 66.22 -3.27
CA ILE A 4 6.75 64.92 -2.64
C ILE A 4 7.37 65.18 -1.25
N VAL A 5 6.94 64.43 -0.24
CA VAL A 5 7.49 64.49 1.13
C VAL A 5 8.06 63.11 1.48
N ASP A 6 9.36 63.07 1.75
CA ASP A 6 10.12 61.92 2.25
C ASP A 6 9.78 61.62 3.71
N GLY A 7 9.40 60.37 4.03
CA GLY A 7 9.00 59.95 5.37
C GLY A 7 9.20 58.47 5.69
N GLY A 8 10.20 57.81 5.09
CA GLY A 8 10.35 56.34 5.14
C GLY A 8 11.54 55.76 5.90
N LEU A 9 12.47 56.58 6.43
CA LEU A 9 13.76 56.05 6.93
C LEU A 9 14.04 56.28 8.44
N ALA A 10 13.21 57.04 9.15
CA ALA A 10 13.46 57.38 10.55
C ALA A 10 12.77 56.45 11.58
N THR A 11 11.86 55.57 11.15
CA THR A 11 11.07 54.71 12.05
C THR A 11 11.65 53.31 12.24
N MET A 12 12.63 52.89 11.43
CA MET A 12 13.20 51.53 11.50
C MET A 12 14.45 51.40 12.39
N GLN A 13 15.00 52.51 12.88
CA GLN A 13 16.26 52.53 13.66
C GLN A 13 16.07 52.64 15.18
N ARG A 14 14.82 52.71 15.67
CA ARG A 14 14.51 52.79 17.12
C ARG A 14 14.07 51.48 17.78
N GLU A 15 13.78 50.43 17.01
CA GLU A 15 13.23 49.16 17.53
C GLU A 15 14.28 48.04 17.69
N LEU A 16 15.48 48.20 17.12
CA LEU A 16 16.52 47.16 17.11
C LEU A 16 17.15 46.81 18.48
N PRO A 17 17.27 47.73 19.47
CA PRO A 17 17.82 47.39 20.78
C PRO A 17 16.87 46.54 21.66
N ASN A 18 15.54 46.66 21.49
CA ASN A 18 14.56 45.98 22.33
C ASN A 18 14.33 44.51 21.91
N MET A 19 14.46 44.19 20.62
CA MET A 19 14.35 42.80 20.13
C MET A 19 15.54 41.91 20.54
N ILE A 20 16.74 42.49 20.70
CA ILE A 20 17.94 41.74 21.12
C ILE A 20 17.92 41.43 22.64
N ALA A 21 17.24 42.26 23.45
CA ALA A 21 17.04 42.02 24.88
C ALA A 21 16.00 40.92 25.15
N ALA A 22 14.93 40.83 24.35
CA ALA A 22 13.91 39.78 24.47
C ALA A 22 14.43 38.38 24.11
N PHE A 23 15.43 38.29 23.22
CA PHE A 23 16.01 37.00 22.81
C PHE A 23 17.01 36.42 23.84
N ARG A 24 17.51 37.23 24.78
CA ARG A 24 18.46 36.79 25.83
C ARG A 24 17.80 36.37 27.14
N ALA A 25 16.50 36.65 27.33
CA ALA A 25 15.75 36.32 28.56
C ALA A 25 15.03 34.96 28.53
N SER A 26 15.02 34.24 27.40
CA SER A 26 14.31 32.98 27.23
C SER A 26 15.28 31.79 27.19
N ARG A 27 15.90 31.47 28.34
CA ARG A 27 16.63 30.19 28.49
C ARG A 27 15.61 29.07 28.80
N PRO A 28 15.48 28.02 27.98
CA PRO A 28 14.87 26.79 28.45
C PRO A 28 15.82 26.14 29.47
N GLN A 29 15.28 25.73 30.62
CA GLN A 29 16.00 24.97 31.63
C GLN A 29 16.47 23.63 31.02
N ALA A 30 17.70 23.23 31.33
CA ALA A 30 18.26 21.95 30.93
C ALA A 30 17.45 20.80 31.56
N ILE A 31 16.83 19.97 30.73
CA ILE A 31 16.21 18.71 31.14
C ILE A 31 17.34 17.74 31.51
N ARG A 32 17.28 17.16 32.72
CA ARG A 32 18.25 16.16 33.19
C ARG A 32 18.02 14.84 32.44
N PRO A 33 19.06 14.03 32.20
CA PRO A 33 18.88 12.71 31.61
C PRO A 33 18.17 11.81 32.64
N GLY A 34 16.88 11.56 32.41
CA GLY A 34 16.02 10.79 33.31
C GLY A 34 14.51 10.90 33.00
N ASP A 35 14.07 11.95 32.32
CA ASP A 35 12.63 12.23 32.12
C ASP A 35 12.02 11.67 30.81
N LEU A 36 12.72 10.78 30.09
CA LEU A 36 12.26 10.17 28.83
C LEU A 36 12.04 8.66 28.88
N GLU A 37 12.11 8.05 30.08
CA GLU A 37 11.79 6.63 30.27
C GLU A 37 10.31 6.37 30.65
N GLY A 38 9.49 7.41 30.81
CA GLY A 38 8.10 7.27 31.27
C GLY A 38 7.02 7.11 30.20
N GLN A 39 7.32 7.33 28.91
CA GLN A 39 6.27 7.40 27.85
C GLN A 39 6.37 6.32 26.77
N LEU A 40 7.33 5.39 26.87
CA LEU A 40 7.39 4.19 26.03
C LEU A 40 6.90 2.91 26.76
N ALA A 41 6.43 3.03 28.01
CA ALA A 41 6.07 1.88 28.85
C ALA A 41 4.55 1.68 29.08
N SER A 42 3.65 2.48 28.48
CA SER A 42 2.21 2.35 28.74
C SER A 42 1.36 1.72 27.62
N GLU A 43 1.96 1.16 26.57
CA GLU A 43 1.23 0.40 25.54
C GLU A 43 1.83 -1.00 25.30
N GLY A 44 2.37 -1.60 26.37
CA GLY A 44 2.67 -3.03 26.42
C GLY A 44 1.42 -3.87 26.69
N GLY A 45 0.53 -3.96 25.71
CA GLY A 45 -0.56 -4.94 25.71
C GLY A 45 0.00 -6.35 25.59
N GLN A 46 -0.22 -7.16 26.62
CA GLN A 46 0.21 -8.55 26.74
C GLN A 46 -0.27 -9.40 25.55
N THR A 47 0.66 -10.06 24.85
CA THR A 47 0.39 -11.34 24.19
C THR A 47 1.32 -12.39 24.75
N ALA A 48 0.73 -13.26 25.57
CA ALA A 48 1.33 -14.50 26.03
C ALA A 48 1.61 -15.41 24.82
N CYS A 49 2.87 -15.81 24.65
CA CYS A 49 3.21 -16.96 23.82
C CYS A 49 2.84 -18.22 24.60
N HIS A 50 1.74 -18.88 24.21
CA HIS A 50 1.44 -20.22 24.67
C HIS A 50 2.44 -21.20 24.05
N ASN A 51 3.30 -21.78 24.89
CA ASN A 51 4.05 -22.99 24.57
C ASN A 51 3.08 -24.19 24.60
N GLY A 52 2.88 -24.81 23.45
CA GLY A 52 2.27 -26.14 23.32
C GLY A 52 3.29 -27.07 22.67
N ALA A 53 3.94 -27.89 23.50
CA ALA A 53 4.79 -28.99 23.06
C ALA A 53 3.92 -30.17 22.64
N THR A 54 4.22 -30.79 21.49
CA THR A 54 3.96 -32.22 21.22
C THR A 54 4.98 -32.74 20.20
N ASP A 55 5.87 -33.60 20.69
CA ASP A 55 6.35 -34.86 20.12
C ASP A 55 6.83 -34.94 18.66
N GLY A 56 8.15 -35.05 18.52
CA GLY A 56 8.77 -36.33 18.14
C GLY A 56 8.46 -36.90 16.75
N ALA A 57 9.13 -36.37 15.72
CA ALA A 57 9.47 -37.18 14.55
C ALA A 57 10.83 -36.76 13.98
N ARG A 58 11.81 -37.64 14.17
CA ARG A 58 13.17 -37.59 13.65
C ARG A 58 13.12 -37.83 12.14
N VAL A 59 13.45 -36.83 11.32
CA VAL A 59 13.74 -37.03 9.89
C VAL A 59 15.19 -36.63 9.61
N VAL A 60 15.89 -37.63 9.10
CA VAL A 60 17.32 -37.70 8.79
C VAL A 60 17.64 -36.78 7.61
N LEU A 61 18.58 -35.85 7.79
CA LEU A 61 19.24 -35.17 6.68
C LEU A 61 20.27 -36.14 6.08
N ARG A 62 19.95 -36.72 4.92
CA ARG A 62 20.97 -37.23 4.00
C ARG A 62 21.33 -36.11 3.04
N GLY A 63 22.60 -35.72 3.05
CA GLY A 63 23.20 -34.97 1.97
C GLY A 63 23.39 -35.87 0.75
N ASP A 64 23.41 -35.26 -0.42
CA ASP A 64 24.20 -35.75 -1.53
C ASP A 64 24.86 -34.57 -2.25
N GLN A 65 26.12 -34.80 -2.56
CA GLN A 65 27.08 -33.93 -3.22
C GLN A 65 26.93 -33.99 -4.75
N ASN A 66 27.67 -33.09 -5.40
CA ASN A 66 28.08 -33.04 -6.82
C ASN A 66 27.01 -32.40 -7.74
N ASP A 67 27.30 -31.32 -8.49
CA ASP A 67 28.45 -31.15 -9.37
C ASP A 67 28.80 -29.67 -9.58
N SER A 68 30.09 -29.39 -9.45
CA SER A 68 30.79 -28.16 -9.78
C SER A 68 31.43 -28.29 -11.16
N VAL A 69 31.15 -27.38 -12.09
CA VAL A 69 31.94 -27.22 -13.32
C VAL A 69 32.62 -25.87 -13.32
N CYS A 70 33.95 -25.93 -13.27
CA CYS A 70 34.88 -24.81 -13.25
C CYS A 70 35.09 -24.18 -14.63
N TRP A 71 35.43 -22.90 -14.54
CA TRP A 71 36.06 -21.98 -15.48
C TRP A 71 37.10 -22.55 -16.47
N GLY A 72 37.12 -21.98 -17.67
CA GLY A 72 38.23 -22.09 -18.62
C GLY A 72 38.41 -20.81 -19.44
N ASN A 73 39.45 -20.04 -19.08
CA ASN A 73 39.99 -18.91 -19.83
C ASN A 73 40.49 -19.33 -21.22
N LEU A 74 40.28 -18.49 -22.25
CA LEU A 74 41.06 -18.56 -23.49
C LEU A 74 41.59 -17.17 -23.86
N GLN A 75 42.92 -17.00 -23.73
CA GLN A 75 43.65 -15.82 -24.18
C GLN A 75 44.84 -16.29 -25.04
N ARG A 76 45.02 -15.62 -26.18
CA ARG A 76 46.20 -15.55 -27.11
C ARG A 76 46.43 -16.66 -28.14
N ARG A 77 46.34 -16.28 -29.42
CA ARG A 77 47.45 -15.98 -30.39
C ARG A 77 46.79 -15.59 -31.72
N LEU A 78 47.20 -14.52 -32.42
CA LEU A 78 48.31 -14.54 -33.38
C LEU A 78 48.83 -13.12 -33.70
N LEU A 79 50.11 -13.07 -34.09
CA LEU A 79 50.93 -11.91 -34.38
C LEU A 79 50.86 -11.47 -35.87
N ARG A 80 50.94 -10.14 -36.07
CA ARG A 80 51.66 -9.35 -37.11
C ARG A 80 51.81 -9.86 -38.55
N THR A 81 51.42 -9.00 -39.50
CA THR A 81 52.25 -8.39 -40.59
C THR A 81 51.56 -7.09 -41.06
N SER A 82 52.11 -5.91 -40.75
CA SER A 82 52.85 -4.99 -41.66
C SER A 82 52.07 -4.47 -42.89
N GLY A 83 51.84 -3.16 -42.97
CA GLY A 83 51.50 -2.50 -44.24
C GLY A 83 50.90 -1.10 -44.14
N GLN A 84 51.76 -0.09 -44.28
CA GLN A 84 51.50 1.26 -44.80
C GLN A 84 50.81 2.33 -43.93
N ARG A 85 51.64 3.31 -43.55
CA ARG A 85 51.29 4.72 -43.33
C ARG A 85 50.76 5.33 -44.64
N SER A 86 49.76 6.20 -44.53
CA SER A 86 49.82 7.49 -45.20
C SER A 86 49.12 8.57 -44.37
N THR A 87 49.75 9.72 -44.35
CA THR A 87 49.51 10.94 -43.57
C THR A 87 48.43 11.82 -44.21
N MET A 88 47.60 12.48 -43.40
CA MET A 88 47.02 13.81 -43.66
C MET A 88 46.61 14.38 -42.29
N GLU A 89 47.47 15.22 -41.70
CA GLU A 89 47.36 16.69 -41.70
C GLU A 89 46.32 17.21 -40.71
N ALA A 90 46.85 17.69 -39.59
CA ALA A 90 46.18 18.54 -38.64
C ALA A 90 45.94 19.92 -39.28
N ASN A 91 44.70 20.38 -39.25
CA ASN A 91 44.41 21.81 -39.25
C ASN A 91 43.78 22.16 -37.90
N GLY A 92 44.51 23.04 -37.19
CA GLY A 92 44.28 23.38 -35.81
C GLY A 92 43.12 24.34 -35.59
N MET A 93 42.60 24.29 -34.37
CA MET A 93 42.00 25.44 -33.70
C MET A 93 42.23 25.28 -32.20
N THR A 94 43.48 25.50 -31.79
CA THR A 94 43.85 25.75 -30.39
C THR A 94 43.60 27.23 -30.10
N GLY A 95 42.45 27.55 -29.52
CA GLY A 95 42.17 28.86 -28.92
C GLY A 95 42.10 28.72 -27.39
N PRO A 96 42.76 29.59 -26.60
CA PRO A 96 42.82 29.49 -25.13
C PRO A 96 41.48 29.80 -24.42
N CYS A 97 40.39 29.98 -25.18
CA CYS A 97 39.06 30.31 -24.64
C CYS A 97 38.18 29.06 -24.41
N CYS A 98 38.36 27.98 -25.17
CA CYS A 98 37.55 26.76 -25.01
C CYS A 98 38.01 25.85 -23.87
N GLN A 99 39.26 25.99 -23.40
CA GLN A 99 39.83 25.12 -22.38
C GLN A 99 39.50 25.58 -20.95
N ARG A 100 39.07 26.83 -20.77
CA ARG A 100 38.63 27.35 -19.46
C ARG A 100 37.13 27.17 -19.19
N LEU A 101 36.31 27.03 -20.24
CA LEU A 101 34.87 26.78 -20.10
C LEU A 101 34.54 25.30 -19.78
N PHE A 102 35.32 24.34 -20.29
CA PHE A 102 35.13 22.92 -19.97
C PHE A 102 35.58 22.53 -18.56
N VAL A 103 36.60 23.19 -18.01
CA VAL A 103 37.06 22.92 -16.64
C VAL A 103 36.12 23.53 -15.59
N ALA A 104 35.45 24.65 -15.89
CA ALA A 104 34.47 25.24 -14.99
C ALA A 104 33.15 24.44 -14.90
N LEU A 105 32.71 23.80 -16.00
CA LEU A 105 31.51 22.95 -16.01
C LEU A 105 31.73 21.56 -15.37
N LEU A 106 32.95 21.01 -15.44
CA LEU A 106 33.33 19.77 -14.75
C LEU A 106 33.70 19.97 -13.26
N ALA A 107 34.08 21.19 -12.86
CA ALA A 107 34.34 21.52 -11.46
C ALA A 107 33.07 21.93 -10.67
N ALA A 108 32.00 22.36 -11.35
CA ALA A 108 30.72 22.69 -10.72
C ALA A 108 29.82 21.47 -10.46
N SER A 109 30.14 20.31 -11.07
CA SER A 109 29.38 19.07 -10.93
C SER A 109 29.88 18.15 -9.81
N SER A 110 30.93 18.55 -9.07
CA SER A 110 31.60 17.73 -8.05
C SER A 110 31.43 18.24 -6.61
N ALA A 111 30.55 19.22 -6.36
CA ALA A 111 30.40 19.83 -5.03
C ALA A 111 28.95 19.98 -4.51
N LEU A 112 28.03 19.13 -4.98
CA LEU A 112 26.90 18.74 -4.14
C LEU A 112 27.07 17.26 -3.87
N PRO A 113 27.48 16.85 -2.64
CA PRO A 113 27.19 15.49 -2.25
C PRO A 113 25.66 15.39 -2.36
N LEU A 114 25.18 14.55 -3.30
CA LEU A 114 23.88 13.91 -3.13
C LEU A 114 24.02 13.15 -1.81
N TYR A 115 23.75 13.83 -0.69
CA TYR A 115 23.66 13.21 0.61
C TYR A 115 22.47 12.27 0.51
N ALA A 116 22.77 11.04 0.09
CA ALA A 116 21.80 9.98 0.04
C ALA A 116 21.37 9.75 1.48
N TYR A 117 20.10 9.97 1.76
CA TYR A 117 19.48 9.76 3.05
C TYR A 117 19.87 8.39 3.62
N ASP A 118 20.52 8.36 4.79
CA ASP A 118 20.88 7.11 5.47
C ASP A 118 19.86 6.80 6.57
N PRO A 119 18.97 5.80 6.39
CA PRO A 119 17.99 5.43 7.41
C PRO A 119 18.64 4.82 8.67
N LEU A 120 19.92 4.45 8.64
CA LEU A 120 20.66 3.98 9.82
C LEU A 120 21.25 5.13 10.65
N ASN A 121 21.39 6.32 10.04
CA ASN A 121 21.76 7.52 10.76
C ASN A 121 20.54 8.04 11.54
N ARG A 122 20.59 7.92 12.87
CA ARG A 122 19.48 8.30 13.76
C ARG A 122 19.04 9.76 13.60
N VAL A 123 19.97 10.69 13.37
CA VAL A 123 19.63 12.13 13.26
C VAL A 123 18.89 12.39 11.95
N GLU A 124 19.39 11.84 10.84
CA GLU A 124 18.74 11.95 9.53
C GLU A 124 17.38 11.24 9.52
N TYR A 125 17.31 10.02 10.07
CA TYR A 125 16.08 9.26 10.20
C TYR A 125 15.00 10.04 10.97
N LEU A 126 15.32 10.56 12.16
CA LEU A 126 14.36 11.33 12.96
C LEU A 126 13.91 12.61 12.27
N ALA A 127 14.83 13.32 11.59
CA ALA A 127 14.47 14.49 10.79
C ALA A 127 13.52 14.12 9.65
N LYS A 128 13.79 13.03 8.94
CA LYS A 128 12.98 12.54 7.81
C LYS A 128 11.60 12.08 8.25
N ILE A 129 11.50 11.38 9.38
CA ILE A 129 10.22 10.96 9.95
C ILE A 129 9.38 12.16 10.39
N LYS A 130 10.01 13.17 10.99
CA LYS A 130 9.31 14.41 11.38
C LYS A 130 8.74 15.13 10.15
N GLU A 131 9.53 15.24 9.08
CA GLU A 131 9.09 15.79 7.79
C GLU A 131 7.94 14.97 7.19
N ALA A 132 8.10 13.65 7.11
CA ALA A 132 7.10 12.74 6.56
C ALA A 132 5.79 12.81 7.33
N LYS A 133 5.85 12.83 8.67
CA LYS A 133 4.66 12.95 9.52
C LYS A 133 3.95 14.28 9.32
N ALA A 134 4.68 15.40 9.24
CA ALA A 134 4.08 16.71 9.00
C ALA A 134 3.37 16.76 7.64
N TYR A 135 4.01 16.22 6.58
CA TYR A 135 3.38 16.09 5.27
C TYR A 135 2.13 15.23 5.32
N TYR A 136 2.23 14.05 5.93
CA TYR A 136 1.13 13.12 6.06
C TYR A 136 -0.06 13.72 6.84
N ASP A 137 0.19 14.34 8.00
CA ASP A 137 -0.85 14.98 8.80
C ASP A 137 -1.56 16.09 8.01
N GLU A 138 -0.81 16.93 7.29
CA GLU A 138 -1.38 17.96 6.43
C GLU A 138 -2.28 17.35 5.34
N LYS A 139 -1.82 16.29 4.67
CA LYS A 139 -2.62 15.60 3.64
C LYS A 139 -3.85 14.92 4.23
N CYS A 140 -3.74 14.35 5.43
CA CYS A 140 -4.87 13.75 6.11
C CYS A 140 -5.96 14.79 6.45
N GLU A 141 -5.56 16.00 6.84
CA GLU A 141 -6.50 17.08 7.17
C GLU A 141 -7.15 17.71 5.94
N LYS A 142 -6.37 17.92 4.87
CA LYS A 142 -6.80 18.76 3.73
C LYS A 142 -7.23 17.99 2.49
N VAL A 143 -6.74 16.76 2.30
CA VAL A 143 -6.86 16.03 1.02
C VAL A 143 -7.51 14.67 1.20
N ALA A 144 -7.05 13.87 2.16
CA ALA A 144 -7.59 12.55 2.43
C ALA A 144 -9.04 12.65 2.89
N GLY A 145 -9.83 11.64 2.56
CA GLY A 145 -11.22 11.63 2.98
C GLY A 145 -12.11 10.78 2.10
N ILE A 146 -13.35 10.64 2.54
CA ILE A 146 -14.42 9.96 1.84
C ILE A 146 -15.43 11.03 1.43
N ARG A 147 -15.73 11.08 0.13
CA ARG A 147 -16.77 11.94 -0.44
C ARG A 147 -17.83 11.05 -1.07
N ILE A 148 -19.04 11.10 -0.55
CA ILE A 148 -20.19 10.37 -1.08
C ILE A 148 -21.12 11.40 -1.70
N HIS A 149 -21.30 11.32 -3.01
CA HIS A 149 -22.19 12.21 -3.76
C HIS A 149 -23.61 11.64 -3.83
N ARG A 150 -23.73 10.31 -3.91
CA ARG A 150 -25.01 9.62 -4.01
C ARG A 150 -24.91 8.20 -3.46
N THR A 151 -25.97 7.75 -2.79
CA THR A 151 -26.14 6.35 -2.39
C THR A 151 -27.27 5.72 -3.21
N VAL A 152 -27.09 4.46 -3.60
CA VAL A 152 -28.01 3.67 -4.41
C VAL A 152 -28.29 2.34 -3.70
N PRO A 153 -29.56 2.07 -3.33
CA PRO A 153 -29.91 0.81 -2.67
C PRO A 153 -30.11 -0.35 -3.67
N ASP A 154 -30.19 -1.56 -3.10
CA ASP A 154 -30.65 -2.79 -3.76
C ASP A 154 -29.84 -3.21 -5.00
N ILE A 155 -28.52 -3.16 -4.88
CA ILE A 155 -27.59 -3.54 -5.96
C ILE A 155 -27.31 -5.05 -5.91
N GLU A 156 -27.64 -5.75 -6.99
CA GLU A 156 -27.32 -7.18 -7.12
C GLU A 156 -25.85 -7.45 -7.43
N GLY A 157 -25.23 -6.58 -8.23
CA GLY A 157 -23.86 -6.75 -8.67
C GLY A 157 -23.29 -5.51 -9.34
N LEU A 158 -21.97 -5.49 -9.46
CA LEU A 158 -21.20 -4.36 -9.95
C LEU A 158 -20.03 -4.83 -10.82
N LEU A 159 -19.40 -3.87 -11.49
CA LEU A 159 -18.18 -4.09 -12.28
C LEU A 159 -16.95 -3.61 -11.50
N LEU A 160 -15.94 -4.44 -11.33
CA LEU A 160 -14.59 -4.01 -10.96
C LEU A 160 -13.80 -3.75 -12.24
N LEU A 161 -13.40 -2.50 -12.47
CA LEU A 161 -12.59 -2.14 -13.63
C LEU A 161 -11.12 -2.56 -13.47
N LYS A 162 -10.66 -2.68 -12.22
CA LYS A 162 -9.30 -3.11 -11.86
C LYS A 162 -9.37 -3.97 -10.61
N ILE A 163 -8.41 -4.88 -10.47
CA ILE A 163 -8.21 -5.67 -9.25
C ILE A 163 -6.85 -5.28 -8.65
N ARG A 164 -6.76 -5.28 -7.32
CA ARG A 164 -5.49 -5.14 -6.61
C ARG A 164 -4.58 -6.33 -6.97
N PRO A 165 -3.43 -6.11 -7.63
CA PRO A 165 -2.56 -7.21 -8.06
C PRO A 165 -1.98 -7.95 -6.87
N GLU A 166 -1.59 -9.21 -7.08
CA GLU A 166 -0.88 -9.97 -6.04
C GLU A 166 0.42 -9.26 -5.63
N ARG A 167 0.71 -9.33 -4.34
CA ARG A 167 1.89 -8.71 -3.73
C ARG A 167 2.70 -9.73 -2.95
N ARG A 168 4.01 -9.59 -2.98
CA ARG A 168 4.97 -10.39 -2.21
C ARG A 168 5.79 -9.46 -1.32
N SER A 169 6.74 -10.05 -0.60
CA SER A 169 7.68 -9.31 0.27
C SER A 169 8.42 -8.19 -0.48
N ARG A 170 8.70 -8.37 -1.78
CA ARG A 170 9.39 -7.37 -2.59
C ARG A 170 8.55 -6.09 -2.73
N GLU A 171 7.29 -6.22 -3.13
CA GLU A 171 6.39 -5.08 -3.31
C GLU A 171 6.14 -4.36 -1.97
N LEU A 172 5.98 -5.14 -0.89
CA LEU A 172 5.78 -4.60 0.46
C LEU A 172 7.00 -3.86 1.04
N ALA A 173 8.18 -4.12 0.49
CA ALA A 173 9.46 -3.51 0.84
C ALA A 173 9.85 -2.35 -0.10
N ASP A 174 9.17 -2.19 -1.23
CA ASP A 174 9.51 -1.23 -2.27
C ASP A 174 8.80 0.12 -2.03
N PRO A 175 9.52 1.22 -1.75
CA PRO A 175 8.91 2.53 -1.54
C PRO A 175 8.12 3.03 -2.76
N MET A 176 8.47 2.56 -3.96
CA MET A 176 7.84 2.93 -5.23
C MET A 176 6.66 2.01 -5.61
N TRP A 177 6.30 1.04 -4.77
CA TRP A 177 5.18 0.14 -5.08
C TRP A 177 3.85 0.92 -5.23
N PRO A 178 3.14 0.79 -6.37
CA PRO A 178 1.89 1.52 -6.60
C PRO A 178 0.84 1.28 -5.52
N GLY A 179 0.61 0.02 -5.14
CA GLY A 179 -0.42 -0.37 -4.17
C GLY A 179 -0.11 -0.05 -2.71
N ALA A 180 0.98 0.67 -2.41
CA ALA A 180 1.46 0.94 -1.05
C ALA A 180 0.43 1.57 -0.11
N ALA A 181 -0.42 2.48 -0.61
CA ALA A 181 -1.47 3.13 0.19
C ALA A 181 -2.53 2.15 0.70
N PHE A 182 -2.66 0.99 0.05
CA PHE A 182 -3.55 -0.11 0.43
C PHE A 182 -2.74 -1.37 0.73
N GLY A 183 -1.58 -1.21 1.38
CA GLY A 183 -0.59 -2.28 1.53
C GLY A 183 -1.08 -3.55 2.24
N ARG A 184 -2.15 -3.47 3.04
CA ARG A 184 -2.80 -4.61 3.70
C ARG A 184 -4.06 -5.10 3.00
N GLU A 185 -4.59 -4.38 2.01
CA GLU A 185 -5.82 -4.76 1.31
C GLU A 185 -5.70 -6.13 0.64
N ALA A 186 -6.83 -6.84 0.55
CA ALA A 186 -6.93 -8.10 -0.17
C ALA A 186 -6.54 -7.92 -1.64
N THR A 187 -5.91 -8.94 -2.22
CA THR A 187 -5.41 -8.95 -3.59
C THR A 187 -6.05 -10.09 -4.40
N GLY A 188 -5.95 -10.01 -5.72
CA GLY A 188 -6.39 -11.07 -6.64
C GLY A 188 -7.82 -11.55 -6.36
N ASP A 189 -7.99 -12.86 -6.28
CA ASP A 189 -9.29 -13.49 -6.02
C ASP A 189 -9.85 -13.14 -4.64
N SER A 190 -9.01 -12.84 -3.66
CA SER A 190 -9.46 -12.40 -2.33
C SER A 190 -10.08 -11.01 -2.38
N TYR A 191 -9.55 -10.12 -3.23
CA TYR A 191 -10.15 -8.81 -3.48
C TYR A 191 -11.56 -8.98 -4.05
N ILE A 192 -11.74 -9.80 -5.08
CA ILE A 192 -13.06 -10.10 -5.67
C ILE A 192 -13.98 -10.73 -4.62
N THR A 193 -13.47 -11.70 -3.86
CA THR A 193 -14.23 -12.43 -2.83
C THR A 193 -14.74 -11.49 -1.73
N SER A 194 -13.99 -10.45 -1.36
CA SER A 194 -14.47 -9.44 -0.41
C SER A 194 -15.79 -8.79 -0.87
N PHE A 195 -16.00 -8.64 -2.18
CA PHE A 195 -17.24 -8.12 -2.74
C PHE A 195 -18.39 -9.12 -2.79
N LEU A 196 -18.14 -10.41 -2.58
CA LEU A 196 -19.17 -11.45 -2.57
C LEU A 196 -19.51 -11.90 -1.14
N GLY A 197 -18.59 -11.69 -0.19
CA GLY A 197 -18.71 -12.12 1.20
C GLY A 197 -19.70 -11.30 2.02
N TYR A 198 -20.07 -11.87 3.16
CA TYR A 198 -20.93 -11.24 4.17
C TYR A 198 -20.08 -10.53 5.21
N GLU A 199 -20.51 -9.35 5.62
CA GLU A 199 -19.88 -8.64 6.73
C GLU A 199 -20.54 -9.02 8.06
N TYR A 200 -19.71 -9.39 9.04
CA TYR A 200 -20.13 -9.73 10.40
C TYR A 200 -19.51 -8.77 11.40
N ARG A 201 -20.37 -7.97 12.02
CA ARG A 201 -19.97 -7.08 13.12
C ARG A 201 -19.96 -7.85 14.43
N ALA A 202 -18.96 -7.57 15.25
CA ALA A 202 -18.92 -8.09 16.61
C ALA A 202 -20.12 -7.53 17.41
N SER A 203 -20.70 -8.36 18.26
CA SER A 203 -21.70 -7.93 19.24
C SER A 203 -21.29 -8.40 20.63
N LYS A 204 -21.63 -7.60 21.66
CA LYS A 204 -21.43 -7.97 23.05
C LYS A 204 -22.73 -7.67 23.79
N ASN A 205 -23.29 -8.68 24.47
CA ASN A 205 -24.56 -8.56 25.20
C ASN A 205 -25.74 -8.04 24.34
N GLY A 206 -25.76 -8.36 23.05
CA GLY A 206 -26.80 -7.89 22.11
C GLY A 206 -26.55 -6.49 21.54
N GLU A 207 -25.55 -5.76 22.02
CA GLU A 207 -25.15 -4.48 21.43
C GLU A 207 -24.14 -4.68 20.29
N MET A 208 -24.43 -4.09 19.14
CA MET A 208 -23.58 -4.15 17.96
C MET A 208 -22.41 -3.18 18.11
N SER A 209 -21.19 -3.66 17.87
CA SER A 209 -19.99 -2.84 17.86
C SER A 209 -20.14 -1.68 16.87
N PRO A 210 -19.78 -0.43 17.21
CA PRO A 210 -19.82 0.69 16.28
C PRO A 210 -18.86 0.50 15.09
N TRP A 211 -17.86 -0.38 15.25
CA TRP A 211 -16.89 -0.71 14.20
C TRP A 211 -17.50 -1.65 13.15
N ARG A 212 -17.18 -1.39 11.88
CA ARG A 212 -17.42 -2.32 10.76
C ARG A 212 -16.72 -3.66 11.04
N GLY A 213 -17.39 -4.73 10.66
CA GLY A 213 -17.05 -6.11 10.91
C GLY A 213 -16.00 -6.69 9.97
N TYR A 214 -15.71 -7.99 10.13
CA TYR A 214 -14.90 -8.74 9.17
C TYR A 214 -15.77 -9.26 8.03
N ILE A 215 -15.18 -9.50 6.87
CA ILE A 215 -15.88 -10.13 5.74
C ILE A 215 -15.55 -11.62 5.70
N GLY A 216 -16.59 -12.46 5.58
CA GLY A 216 -16.46 -13.90 5.47
C GLY A 216 -17.39 -14.49 4.42
N THR A 217 -17.01 -15.61 3.83
CA THR A 217 -17.80 -16.30 2.79
C THR A 217 -18.79 -17.31 3.35
N THR A 218 -18.63 -17.69 4.63
CA THR A 218 -19.62 -18.49 5.35
C THR A 218 -20.89 -17.68 5.59
N ARG A 219 -22.04 -18.29 5.33
CA ARG A 219 -23.36 -17.70 5.60
C ARG A 219 -23.77 -18.01 7.03
N ASN A 220 -23.74 -17.00 7.90
CA ASN A 220 -24.18 -17.07 9.29
C ASN A 220 -25.34 -16.06 9.49
N PRO A 221 -26.23 -16.31 10.47
CA PRO A 221 -27.27 -15.35 10.82
C PRO A 221 -26.68 -13.98 11.20
N GLY A 222 -27.34 -12.89 10.79
CA GLY A 222 -26.97 -11.52 11.15
C GLY A 222 -25.86 -10.88 10.30
N GLY A 223 -25.37 -11.56 9.26
CA GLY A 223 -24.41 -10.99 8.31
C GLY A 223 -25.06 -9.98 7.36
N LEU A 224 -24.38 -8.88 7.08
CA LEU A 224 -24.75 -7.96 6.01
C LEU A 224 -24.27 -8.54 4.67
N PRO A 225 -25.13 -8.68 3.65
CA PRO A 225 -24.79 -9.44 2.45
C PRO A 225 -23.75 -8.77 1.55
N GLY A 226 -23.03 -9.62 0.82
CA GLY A 226 -22.22 -9.26 -0.34
C GLY A 226 -23.06 -8.91 -1.57
N TYR A 227 -22.39 -8.56 -2.67
CA TYR A 227 -23.04 -8.57 -3.98
C TYR A 227 -23.26 -10.02 -4.41
N ARG A 228 -24.34 -10.31 -5.12
CA ARG A 228 -24.63 -11.66 -5.65
C ARG A 228 -23.62 -12.08 -6.69
N TRP A 229 -23.16 -11.12 -7.47
CA TRP A 229 -22.14 -11.31 -8.48
C TRP A 229 -21.31 -10.05 -8.66
N VAL A 230 -20.09 -10.23 -9.14
CA VAL A 230 -19.17 -9.16 -9.52
C VAL A 230 -18.66 -9.46 -10.90
N GLU A 231 -18.68 -8.48 -11.79
CA GLU A 231 -17.98 -8.62 -13.07
C GLU A 231 -16.62 -7.95 -13.01
N VAL A 232 -15.66 -8.51 -13.73
CA VAL A 232 -14.28 -8.06 -13.77
C VAL A 232 -13.84 -8.04 -15.22
N ILE A 233 -13.10 -6.99 -15.62
CA ILE A 233 -12.36 -6.98 -16.88
C ILE A 233 -11.00 -7.64 -16.62
N ASP A 234 -10.76 -8.81 -17.23
CA ASP A 234 -9.48 -9.51 -17.12
C ASP A 234 -8.42 -8.76 -17.93
N GLU A 235 -7.36 -8.32 -17.28
CA GLU A 235 -6.33 -7.48 -17.91
C GLU A 235 -5.53 -8.25 -18.97
N LYS A 236 -5.50 -9.59 -18.92
CA LYS A 236 -4.68 -10.40 -19.84
C LYS A 236 -5.30 -10.47 -21.23
N ASP A 237 -6.62 -10.51 -21.30
CA ASP A 237 -7.35 -10.82 -22.52
C ASP A 237 -8.42 -9.76 -22.84
N GLY A 238 -8.62 -8.78 -21.95
CA GLY A 238 -9.59 -7.69 -22.07
C GLY A 238 -11.05 -8.13 -21.94
N GLN A 239 -11.31 -9.41 -21.64
CA GLN A 239 -12.64 -9.98 -21.58
C GLN A 239 -13.26 -9.81 -20.20
N ARG A 240 -14.59 -9.74 -20.19
CA ARG A 240 -15.35 -9.57 -18.96
C ARG A 240 -15.83 -10.92 -18.46
N TYR A 241 -15.53 -11.20 -17.20
CA TYR A 241 -15.97 -12.41 -16.51
C TYR A 241 -16.86 -12.05 -15.33
N ARG A 242 -17.90 -12.86 -15.12
CA ARG A 242 -18.73 -12.80 -13.93
C ARG A 242 -18.24 -13.78 -12.90
N TYR A 243 -18.05 -13.25 -11.70
CA TYR A 243 -17.67 -13.96 -10.50
C TYR A 243 -18.86 -14.05 -9.56
N SER A 244 -19.06 -15.23 -8.96
CA SER A 244 -20.10 -15.48 -7.95
C SER A 244 -19.60 -16.44 -6.89
N GLY A 245 -20.13 -16.33 -5.68
CA GLY A 245 -19.89 -17.30 -4.62
C GLY A 245 -20.85 -18.48 -4.72
N SER A 246 -20.35 -19.70 -4.60
CA SER A 246 -21.16 -20.90 -4.47
C SER A 246 -20.60 -21.84 -3.41
N VAL A 247 -21.43 -22.77 -2.94
CA VAL A 247 -21.02 -23.81 -1.98
C VAL A 247 -21.04 -25.14 -2.73
N LYS A 248 -19.88 -25.79 -2.83
CA LYS A 248 -19.69 -27.03 -3.60
C LYS A 248 -19.17 -28.15 -2.72
N ALA A 249 -19.53 -29.39 -3.07
CA ALA A 249 -18.94 -30.57 -2.46
C ALA A 249 -17.44 -30.58 -2.78
N ALA A 250 -16.61 -30.59 -1.74
CA ALA A 250 -15.16 -30.49 -1.81
C ALA A 250 -14.44 -31.72 -1.26
N GLY A 251 -15.19 -32.70 -0.74
CA GLY A 251 -14.65 -33.95 -0.22
C GLY A 251 -15.72 -34.81 0.41
N LYS A 252 -15.27 -35.90 1.03
CA LYS A 252 -16.11 -36.82 1.81
C LYS A 252 -15.72 -36.77 3.28
N LYS A 253 -16.70 -36.87 4.16
CA LYS A 253 -16.53 -37.11 5.59
C LYS A 253 -15.95 -38.52 5.80
N ASN A 254 -15.27 -38.75 6.92
CA ASN A 254 -14.79 -40.07 7.29
C ASN A 254 -15.98 -40.96 7.72
N PRO A 255 -16.26 -42.09 7.03
CA PRO A 255 -17.36 -42.98 7.40
C PRO A 255 -17.26 -43.53 8.83
N ASP A 256 -16.05 -43.79 9.34
CA ASP A 256 -15.88 -44.30 10.70
C ASP A 256 -16.28 -43.27 11.77
N ALA A 257 -16.04 -41.99 11.49
CA ALA A 257 -16.40 -40.91 12.40
C ALA A 257 -17.91 -40.59 12.39
N TYR A 258 -18.62 -40.97 11.32
CA TYR A 258 -20.06 -40.71 11.12
C TYR A 258 -20.86 -42.01 11.01
N ARG A 259 -20.39 -43.07 11.68
CA ARG A 259 -20.99 -44.40 11.61
C ARG A 259 -22.41 -44.41 12.17
N ALA A 260 -22.64 -43.73 13.28
CA ALA A 260 -23.96 -43.65 13.90
C ALA A 260 -24.97 -42.95 12.98
N GLU A 261 -24.56 -41.89 12.28
CA GLU A 261 -25.41 -41.19 11.31
C GLU A 261 -25.74 -42.07 10.10
N LEU A 262 -24.77 -42.83 9.59
CA LEU A 262 -24.96 -43.75 8.46
C LEU A 262 -25.81 -44.98 8.83
N GLU A 263 -25.69 -45.49 10.05
CA GLU A 263 -26.53 -46.58 10.56
C GLU A 263 -27.99 -46.12 10.73
N ASN A 264 -28.21 -44.87 11.13
CA ASN A 264 -29.54 -44.28 11.26
C ASN A 264 -30.16 -43.88 9.90
N ASP A 265 -29.35 -43.36 8.98
CA ASP A 265 -29.74 -42.97 7.63
C ASP A 265 -28.66 -43.37 6.61
N PRO A 266 -28.86 -44.47 5.86
CA PRO A 266 -27.94 -44.88 4.80
C PRO A 266 -27.77 -43.85 3.67
N ALA A 267 -28.69 -42.89 3.54
CA ALA A 267 -28.62 -41.79 2.57
C ALA A 267 -27.99 -40.51 3.14
N TYR A 268 -27.44 -40.55 4.36
CA TYR A 268 -26.80 -39.41 5.00
C TYR A 268 -25.75 -38.76 4.09
N ASP A 269 -25.83 -37.44 3.95
CA ASP A 269 -24.92 -36.70 3.06
C ASP A 269 -23.50 -36.67 3.64
N MET A 270 -22.67 -37.56 3.09
CA MET A 270 -21.26 -37.68 3.42
C MET A 270 -20.38 -36.63 2.74
N ASN A 271 -20.93 -35.68 1.97
CA ASN A 271 -20.12 -34.62 1.40
C ASN A 271 -19.69 -33.59 2.45
N THR A 272 -18.45 -33.11 2.33
CA THR A 272 -18.02 -31.87 2.95
C THR A 272 -18.13 -30.75 1.93
N TYR A 273 -18.72 -29.63 2.33
CA TYR A 273 -18.93 -28.49 1.45
C TYR A 273 -17.92 -27.39 1.72
N ARG A 274 -17.43 -26.74 0.67
CA ARG A 274 -16.60 -25.55 0.77
C ARG A 274 -17.13 -24.47 -0.15
N TRP A 275 -16.92 -23.23 0.26
CA TRP A 275 -17.17 -22.09 -0.60
C TRP A 275 -16.18 -22.08 -1.76
N SER A 276 -16.66 -21.76 -2.96
CA SER A 276 -15.87 -21.61 -4.16
C SER A 276 -16.20 -20.31 -4.88
N LEU A 277 -15.16 -19.69 -5.44
CA LEU A 277 -15.28 -18.55 -6.34
C LEU A 277 -15.48 -19.08 -7.77
N ASP A 278 -16.69 -18.94 -8.28
CA ASP A 278 -17.02 -19.36 -9.65
C ASP A 278 -16.72 -18.23 -10.62
N LYS A 279 -16.09 -18.57 -11.76
CA LYS A 279 -15.79 -17.65 -12.87
C LYS A 279 -16.48 -18.18 -14.12
N ILE A 280 -17.32 -17.35 -14.74
CA ILE A 280 -17.94 -17.61 -16.04
C ILE A 280 -17.74 -16.41 -16.97
N PRO A 281 -17.75 -16.57 -18.30
CA PRO A 281 -17.86 -15.45 -19.22
C PRO A 281 -19.06 -14.58 -18.86
N SER A 282 -18.94 -13.25 -18.99
CA SER A 282 -20.06 -12.34 -18.68
C SER A 282 -21.31 -12.76 -19.46
N PRO A 283 -22.46 -13.00 -18.78
CA PRO A 283 -23.66 -13.51 -19.42
C PRO A 283 -24.38 -12.46 -20.28
N SER A 284 -23.96 -11.18 -20.21
CA SER A 284 -24.49 -10.11 -21.03
C SER A 284 -23.38 -9.44 -21.83
N LYS A 285 -23.72 -8.90 -23.00
CA LYS A 285 -22.82 -8.01 -23.75
C LYS A 285 -22.70 -6.64 -23.10
N THR A 286 -23.77 -6.15 -22.46
CA THR A 286 -23.78 -4.85 -21.78
C THR A 286 -23.07 -4.93 -20.42
N SER A 287 -22.18 -3.98 -20.15
CA SER A 287 -21.53 -3.86 -18.85
C SER A 287 -22.56 -3.56 -17.73
N PRO A 288 -22.28 -3.98 -16.48
CA PRO A 288 -23.04 -3.51 -15.32
C PRO A 288 -23.08 -1.99 -15.24
N ARG A 289 -24.19 -1.43 -14.73
CA ARG A 289 -24.36 0.02 -14.63
C ARG A 289 -23.33 0.66 -13.69
N TYR A 290 -23.08 0.04 -12.55
CA TYR A 290 -22.19 0.60 -11.54
C TYR A 290 -20.82 -0.07 -11.61
N ALA A 291 -19.78 0.74 -11.46
CA ALA A 291 -18.41 0.28 -11.51
C ALA A 291 -17.57 0.82 -10.36
N VAL A 292 -16.55 0.07 -9.97
CA VAL A 292 -15.54 0.46 -8.99
C VAL A 292 -14.19 0.42 -9.67
N THR A 293 -13.37 1.43 -9.41
CA THR A 293 -12.00 1.51 -9.86
C THR A 293 -11.13 2.20 -8.82
N PHE A 294 -9.82 2.15 -9.03
CA PHE A 294 -8.87 2.87 -8.21
C PHE A 294 -7.72 3.43 -9.05
N GLU A 295 -7.05 4.42 -8.48
CA GLU A 295 -5.88 5.09 -9.01
C GLU A 295 -4.81 5.12 -7.94
N ASP A 296 -3.67 4.48 -8.22
CA ASP A 296 -2.53 4.45 -7.31
C ASP A 296 -1.54 5.55 -7.69
N HIS A 297 -1.28 6.46 -6.75
CA HIS A 297 -0.40 7.59 -7.02
C HIS A 297 1.05 7.21 -6.67
N VAL A 298 1.92 7.26 -7.67
CA VAL A 298 3.36 7.03 -7.52
C VAL A 298 4.10 8.35 -7.69
N ILE A 299 4.07 9.18 -6.64
CA ILE A 299 4.66 10.52 -6.63
C ILE A 299 6.05 10.43 -5.97
N PRO A 300 7.16 10.66 -6.71
CA PRO A 300 8.52 10.47 -6.19
C PRO A 300 8.81 11.22 -4.88
N ASP A 301 8.33 12.46 -4.75
CA ASP A 301 8.55 13.28 -3.54
C ASP A 301 7.83 12.70 -2.32
N GLU A 302 6.63 12.15 -2.50
CA GLU A 302 5.92 11.43 -1.43
C GLU A 302 6.66 10.13 -1.07
N ARG A 303 7.15 9.40 -2.09
CA ARG A 303 7.86 8.13 -1.88
C ARG A 303 9.21 8.32 -1.19
N ALA A 304 9.88 9.45 -1.41
CA ALA A 304 11.08 9.83 -0.67
C ALA A 304 10.81 10.04 0.84
N LEU A 305 9.55 10.29 1.23
CA LEU A 305 9.09 10.41 2.62
C LEU A 305 8.45 9.11 3.14
N TRP A 306 8.44 8.02 2.36
CA TRP A 306 7.66 6.81 2.67
C TRP A 306 6.18 7.10 2.92
N VAL A 307 5.64 8.08 2.19
CA VAL A 307 4.22 8.39 2.12
C VAL A 307 3.69 7.91 0.77
N ALA A 308 2.51 7.29 0.78
CA ALA A 308 1.83 6.83 -0.41
C ALA A 308 0.38 7.29 -0.41
N SER A 309 -0.20 7.51 -1.59
CA SER A 309 -1.60 7.85 -1.73
C SER A 309 -2.28 7.07 -2.85
N SER A 310 -3.59 6.85 -2.73
CA SER A 310 -4.41 6.16 -3.72
C SER A 310 -5.87 6.58 -3.57
N THR A 311 -6.60 6.61 -4.69
CA THR A 311 -8.01 7.01 -4.73
C THR A 311 -8.88 5.88 -5.27
N VAL A 312 -9.90 5.48 -4.52
CA VAL A 312 -10.95 4.55 -4.97
C VAL A 312 -12.15 5.36 -5.42
N LYS A 313 -12.76 5.00 -6.56
CA LYS A 313 -13.93 5.69 -7.13
C LYS A 313 -15.05 4.70 -7.43
N VAL A 314 -16.28 5.14 -7.17
CA VAL A 314 -17.51 4.45 -7.57
C VAL A 314 -18.20 5.27 -8.64
N LEU A 315 -18.57 4.62 -9.75
CA LEU A 315 -19.03 5.26 -10.98
C LEU A 315 -20.42 4.75 -11.36
N ASP A 316 -21.26 5.63 -11.91
CA ASP A 316 -22.43 5.25 -12.72
C ASP A 316 -22.05 5.34 -14.20
N LEU A 317 -21.85 4.19 -14.84
CA LEU A 317 -21.46 4.11 -16.24
C LEU A 317 -22.56 4.55 -17.21
N LYS A 318 -23.81 4.68 -16.76
CA LYS A 318 -24.91 5.16 -17.58
C LYS A 318 -24.93 6.69 -17.65
N THR A 319 -24.66 7.37 -16.53
CA THR A 319 -24.67 8.85 -16.44
C THR A 319 -23.26 9.44 -16.54
N HIS A 320 -22.22 8.62 -16.47
CA HIS A 320 -20.82 9.02 -16.39
C HIS A 320 -20.49 9.87 -15.14
N GLU A 321 -21.25 9.69 -14.07
CA GLU A 321 -21.07 10.40 -12.81
C GLU A 321 -20.21 9.60 -11.83
N VAL A 322 -19.42 10.32 -11.02
CA VAL A 322 -18.75 9.76 -9.85
C VAL A 322 -19.75 9.79 -8.68
N LEU A 323 -20.14 8.61 -8.19
CA LEU A 323 -21.07 8.47 -7.06
C LEU A 323 -20.38 8.68 -5.71
N GLY A 324 -19.07 8.42 -5.67
CA GLY A 324 -18.23 8.79 -4.55
C GLY A 324 -16.77 8.43 -4.79
N GLU A 325 -15.91 9.03 -3.99
CA GLU A 325 -14.47 8.85 -4.01
C GLU A 325 -13.90 8.76 -2.59
N MET A 326 -12.88 7.92 -2.42
CA MET A 326 -12.12 7.81 -1.20
C MET A 326 -10.64 7.97 -1.54
N THR A 327 -10.03 9.06 -1.09
CA THR A 327 -8.58 9.26 -1.17
C THR A 327 -7.96 8.86 0.16
N ARG A 328 -7.06 7.88 0.10
CA ARG A 328 -6.29 7.38 1.23
C ARG A 328 -4.84 7.81 1.13
N TYR A 329 -4.27 8.19 2.26
CA TYR A 329 -2.83 8.29 2.46
C TYR A 329 -2.36 7.19 3.43
N ALA A 330 -1.14 6.72 3.22
CA ALA A 330 -0.42 5.82 4.11
C ALA A 330 0.99 6.36 4.37
N ILE A 331 1.48 6.24 5.60
CA ILE A 331 2.85 6.56 5.99
C ILE A 331 3.49 5.34 6.63
N SER A 332 4.70 4.98 6.19
CA SER A 332 5.52 4.00 6.90
C SER A 332 6.62 4.69 7.69
N TYR A 333 6.79 4.29 8.95
CA TYR A 333 7.90 4.76 9.78
C TYR A 333 9.17 3.90 9.60
N ILE A 334 9.11 2.86 8.75
CA ILE A 334 10.22 1.93 8.54
C ILE A 334 10.90 2.27 7.22
N HIS A 335 11.99 3.04 7.29
CA HIS A 335 12.76 3.47 6.11
C HIS A 335 13.91 2.50 5.75
N ALA A 336 14.06 1.39 6.49
CA ALA A 336 15.09 0.37 6.29
C ALA A 336 14.44 -1.00 5.97
N PRO A 337 14.16 -1.30 4.69
CA PRO A 337 13.32 -2.44 4.31
C PRO A 337 13.99 -3.81 4.36
N HIS A 338 15.31 -3.91 4.57
CA HIS A 338 16.08 -5.17 4.41
C HIS A 338 15.52 -6.39 5.16
N HIS A 339 14.82 -6.17 6.28
CA HIS A 339 14.18 -7.24 7.07
C HIS A 339 12.73 -6.93 7.44
N SER A 340 12.08 -5.98 6.77
CA SER A 340 10.76 -5.52 7.15
C SER A 340 9.83 -5.36 5.95
N MET A 341 8.54 -5.22 6.24
CA MET A 341 7.49 -4.89 5.29
C MET A 341 6.90 -3.54 5.70
N PRO A 342 7.53 -2.40 5.32
CA PRO A 342 7.08 -1.05 5.63
C PRO A 342 5.60 -0.83 5.34
N TRP A 343 5.12 -1.33 4.19
CA TRP A 343 3.71 -1.19 3.78
C TRP A 343 2.77 -2.20 4.44
N LEU A 344 3.24 -3.06 5.35
CA LEU A 344 2.37 -3.78 6.30
C LEU A 344 2.32 -3.12 7.68
N ASN A 345 3.23 -2.19 7.99
CA ASN A 345 3.31 -1.52 9.30
C ASN A 345 3.08 0.00 9.17
N HIS A 346 2.26 0.37 8.20
CA HIS A 346 1.95 1.76 7.91
C HIS A 346 0.77 2.26 8.75
N SER A 347 0.69 3.57 8.94
CA SER A 347 -0.51 4.25 9.41
C SER A 347 -1.32 4.75 8.21
N ILE A 348 -2.65 4.72 8.28
CA ILE A 348 -3.55 5.18 7.20
C ILE A 348 -4.48 6.30 7.64
N CYS A 349 -4.87 7.12 6.67
CA CYS A 349 -5.98 8.06 6.80
C CYS A 349 -6.75 8.15 5.48
N PRO A 350 -8.09 8.29 5.50
CA PRO A 350 -8.94 8.25 6.68
C PRO A 350 -9.01 6.84 7.29
N THR A 351 -9.23 6.76 8.60
CA THR A 351 -9.62 5.52 9.26
C THR A 351 -11.12 5.34 9.10
N MET A 352 -11.57 4.14 8.75
CA MET A 352 -12.97 3.89 8.39
C MET A 352 -13.74 3.13 9.48
N GLN A 353 -13.45 3.41 10.75
CA GLN A 353 -14.05 2.73 11.91
C GLN A 353 -14.21 1.21 11.69
N MET A 354 -13.13 0.52 11.33
CA MET A 354 -13.15 -0.92 11.02
C MET A 354 -12.08 -1.67 11.81
N THR A 355 -12.31 -2.95 12.07
CA THR A 355 -11.40 -3.85 12.82
C THR A 355 -10.15 -4.28 12.04
N GLY A 356 -9.92 -3.73 10.84
CA GLY A 356 -8.81 -4.02 9.96
C GLY A 356 -9.04 -3.40 8.57
N ASP A 357 -8.00 -3.30 7.76
CA ASP A 357 -7.99 -2.59 6.48
C ASP A 357 -7.95 -3.50 5.23
N LEU A 358 -8.05 -4.82 5.43
CA LEU A 358 -8.12 -5.86 4.38
C LEU A 358 -9.21 -5.60 3.33
N ASP A 359 -10.36 -5.07 3.75
CA ASP A 359 -11.56 -4.93 2.91
C ASP A 359 -11.96 -3.46 2.72
N SER A 360 -10.98 -2.56 2.71
CA SER A 360 -11.21 -1.12 2.74
C SER A 360 -12.05 -0.64 1.55
N SER A 361 -11.67 -1.00 0.33
CA SER A 361 -12.42 -0.64 -0.88
C SER A 361 -13.86 -1.13 -0.80
N ARG A 362 -14.06 -2.40 -0.45
CA ARG A 362 -15.40 -3.00 -0.31
C ARG A 362 -16.25 -2.23 0.70
N LYS A 363 -15.73 -1.96 1.90
CA LYS A 363 -16.48 -1.26 2.96
C LYS A 363 -16.80 0.18 2.61
N PHE A 364 -15.95 0.86 1.83
CA PHE A 364 -16.25 2.17 1.25
C PHE A 364 -17.38 2.07 0.21
N VAL A 365 -17.28 1.11 -0.72
CA VAL A 365 -18.29 0.91 -1.78
C VAL A 365 -19.66 0.63 -1.19
N ASP A 366 -19.75 -0.13 -0.10
CA ASP A 366 -21.02 -0.44 0.59
C ASP A 366 -21.73 0.79 1.19
N GLN A 367 -21.08 1.94 1.29
CA GLN A 367 -21.74 3.20 1.70
C GLN A 367 -22.44 3.90 0.52
N ILE A 368 -22.10 3.49 -0.71
CA ILE A 368 -22.54 4.09 -1.97
C ILE A 368 -23.49 3.15 -2.69
N LEU A 369 -23.12 1.88 -2.85
CA LEU A 369 -23.91 0.85 -3.50
C LEU A 369 -24.33 -0.12 -2.41
N ILE A 370 -25.58 -0.06 -1.95
CA ILE A 370 -26.03 -0.95 -0.88
C ILE A 370 -26.38 -2.30 -1.50
N PRO A 371 -25.73 -3.40 -1.09
CA PRO A 371 -26.04 -4.72 -1.61
C PRO A 371 -27.51 -5.09 -1.35
N MET A 372 -28.13 -5.75 -2.32
CA MET A 372 -29.50 -6.24 -2.18
C MET A 372 -29.61 -7.21 -1.00
N LYS A 373 -30.63 -7.03 -0.16
CA LYS A 373 -30.92 -7.96 0.94
C LYS A 373 -31.29 -9.34 0.38
N GLU A 374 -30.93 -10.38 1.12
CA GLU A 374 -31.43 -11.73 0.81
C GLU A 374 -32.96 -11.77 1.00
N LYS A 375 -33.63 -12.52 0.13
CA LYS A 375 -35.07 -12.74 0.19
C LYS A 375 -35.40 -13.92 1.08
#